data_AF-A0A172TWG7-F1
#
_entry.id   AF-A0A172TWG7-F1
#
_cell.length_a   1.000
_cell.length_b   1.000
_cell.length_c   1.000
_cell.angle_alpha   90.00
_cell.angle_beta   90.00
_cell.angle_gamma   90.00
#
_symmetry.space_group_name_H-M   'P 1'
#
loop_
_entity.id
_entity.type
_entity.pdbx_description
1 polymer ?
#
loop_
_entity_poly.entity_id
_entity_poly.type
_entity_poly.pdbx_seq_one_letter_code
_entity_poly.pdbx_strand_id
1 'polypeptide(L)'
;MKHIKNGFYGFLLGGFVGILAGFGEINMIKKSQRTGPVVAIVVGLTALIGGIVGANYGIKASQEDEIKRIEAQKNHEAYLRMQERARIEKEKNDAIEARLGINKAIDKFMKEGRFWVATTTWRDEEGKEYLLITKKSSEGNLMSSLNDVLVFSHTETSTAQTVLPKCHAKALRMVFAKLRQGLRSEQV
;
A
#
# COMPACT_ATOMS: atom_id res chain seq x y z
N MET A 1 10.49 15.42 -31.77
CA MET A 1 9.67 15.34 -33.00
C MET A 1 8.18 15.09 -32.77
N LYS A 2 7.75 14.32 -31.74
CA LYS A 2 6.32 13.98 -31.52
C LYS A 2 5.44 15.20 -31.17
N HIS A 3 5.91 16.11 -30.32
CA HIS A 3 5.17 17.33 -29.96
C HIS A 3 4.94 18.27 -31.15
N ILE A 4 5.90 18.35 -32.08
CA ILE A 4 5.78 19.17 -33.30
C ILE A 4 4.66 18.63 -34.20
N LYS A 5 4.57 17.30 -34.35
CA LYS A 5 3.49 16.66 -35.12
C LYS A 5 2.12 16.89 -34.46
N ASN A 6 2.02 16.71 -33.14
CA ASN A 6 0.76 16.91 -32.41
C ASN A 6 0.32 18.38 -32.39
N GLY A 7 1.26 19.32 -32.28
CA GLY A 7 1.01 20.75 -32.45
C GLY A 7 0.52 21.10 -33.87
N PHE A 8 1.11 20.48 -34.89
CA PHE A 8 0.66 20.68 -36.28
C PHE A 8 -0.74 20.11 -36.54
N TYR A 9 -1.06 18.91 -36.06
CA TYR A 9 -2.42 18.37 -36.16
C TYR A 9 -3.43 19.21 -35.36
N GLY A 10 -3.04 19.68 -34.18
CA GLY A 10 -3.82 20.63 -33.40
C GLY A 10 -4.06 21.94 -34.16
N PHE A 11 -3.05 22.45 -34.86
CA PHE A 11 -3.17 23.64 -35.72
C PHE A 11 -4.18 23.43 -36.86
N LEU A 12 -4.11 22.29 -37.55
CA LEU A 12 -5.05 22.00 -38.64
C LEU A 12 -6.49 21.85 -38.15
N LEU A 13 -6.71 21.10 -37.06
CA LEU A 13 -8.04 20.91 -36.47
C LEU A 13 -8.59 22.22 -35.91
N GLY A 14 -7.78 22.96 -35.16
CA GLY A 14 -8.16 24.26 -34.62
C GLY A 14 -8.44 25.28 -35.73
N GLY A 15 -7.65 25.27 -36.80
CA GLY A 15 -7.88 26.11 -37.97
C GLY A 15 -9.21 25.79 -38.66
N PHE A 16 -9.54 24.50 -38.82
CA PHE A 16 -10.82 24.08 -39.37
C PHE A 16 -12.02 24.52 -38.50
N VAL A 17 -11.92 24.36 -37.18
CA VAL A 17 -12.93 24.87 -36.24
C VAL A 17 -13.04 26.39 -36.30
N GLY A 18 -11.92 27.09 -36.44
CA GLY A 18 -11.87 28.55 -36.61
C GLY A 18 -12.53 29.02 -37.91
N ILE A 19 -12.39 28.28 -39.01
CA ILE A 19 -13.11 28.55 -40.27
C ILE A 19 -14.62 28.44 -40.06
N LEU A 20 -15.09 27.36 -39.41
CA LEU A 20 -16.52 27.17 -39.12
C LEU A 20 -17.09 28.29 -38.24
N ALA A 21 -16.33 28.71 -37.22
CA ALA A 21 -16.70 29.85 -36.38
C ALA A 21 -16.79 31.16 -37.18
N GLY A 22 -15.82 31.41 -38.07
CA GLY A 22 -15.82 32.59 -38.94
C GLY A 22 -17.02 32.65 -39.89
N PHE A 23 -17.46 31.51 -40.42
CA PHE A 23 -18.72 31.44 -41.18
C PHE A 23 -19.95 31.73 -40.32
N GLY A 24 -19.95 31.30 -39.05
CA GLY A 24 -20.97 31.68 -38.08
C GLY A 24 -21.03 33.19 -37.85
N GLU A 25 -19.88 33.84 -37.69
CA GLU A 25 -19.78 35.30 -37.51
C GLU A 25 -20.23 36.08 -38.74
N ILE A 26 -19.85 35.62 -39.95
CA ILE A 26 -20.30 36.23 -41.21
C ILE A 26 -21.83 36.21 -41.32
N ASN A 27 -22.48 35.17 -40.82
CA ASN A 27 -23.94 35.07 -40.84
C ASN A 27 -24.63 36.13 -39.97
N MET A 28 -23.92 36.74 -39.03
CA MET A 28 -24.42 37.85 -38.20
C MET A 28 -24.23 39.23 -38.85
N ILE A 29 -23.37 39.35 -39.87
CA ILE A 29 -23.14 40.60 -40.61
C ILE A 29 -24.28 40.82 -41.62
N LYS A 30 -24.74 42.07 -41.81
CA LYS A 30 -25.76 42.40 -42.82
C LYS A 30 -25.31 41.99 -44.22
N LYS A 31 -26.21 41.41 -45.02
CA LYS A 31 -25.91 40.87 -46.37
C LYS A 31 -25.23 41.88 -47.29
N SER A 32 -25.56 43.16 -47.17
CA SER A 32 -24.95 44.26 -47.96
C SER A 32 -23.48 44.56 -47.62
N GLN A 33 -22.99 44.13 -46.46
CA GLN A 33 -21.63 44.35 -46.00
C GLN A 33 -20.72 43.12 -46.19
N ARG A 34 -21.28 41.99 -46.67
CA ARG A 34 -20.56 40.74 -46.94
C ARG A 34 -19.85 40.80 -48.30
N THR A 35 -18.89 41.70 -48.45
CA THR A 35 -18.04 41.71 -49.64
C THR A 35 -17.01 40.58 -49.54
N GLY A 36 -16.59 40.04 -50.69
CA GLY A 36 -15.60 38.95 -50.76
C GLY A 36 -14.34 39.19 -49.91
N PRO A 37 -13.74 40.39 -49.93
CA PRO A 37 -12.59 40.71 -49.09
C PRO A 37 -12.87 40.66 -47.58
N VAL A 38 -14.04 41.13 -47.13
CA VAL A 38 -14.41 41.12 -45.70
C VAL A 38 -14.61 39.68 -45.21
N VAL A 39 -15.28 38.85 -46.01
CA VAL A 39 -15.47 37.42 -45.71
C VAL A 39 -14.13 36.70 -45.61
N ALA A 40 -13.22 36.94 -46.55
CA ALA A 40 -11.88 36.33 -46.55
C ALA A 40 -11.04 36.75 -45.33
N ILE A 41 -11.11 38.02 -44.92
CA ILE A 41 -10.38 38.53 -43.74
C ILE A 41 -10.92 37.88 -42.46
N VAL A 42 -12.25 37.86 -42.26
CA VAL A 42 -12.87 37.29 -41.06
C VAL A 42 -12.53 35.80 -40.95
N VAL A 43 -12.79 35.02 -42.00
CA VAL A 43 -12.48 33.57 -42.02
C VAL A 43 -10.99 33.31 -41.85
N GLY A 44 -10.13 34.12 -42.48
CA GLY A 44 -8.68 33.97 -42.36
C GLY A 44 -8.17 34.23 -40.94
N LEU A 45 -8.69 35.26 -40.27
CA LEU A 45 -8.32 35.58 -38.88
C LEU A 45 -8.84 34.52 -37.90
N THR A 46 -10.10 34.11 -38.01
CA THR A 46 -10.66 33.09 -37.13
C THR A 46 -9.97 31.73 -37.33
N ALA A 47 -9.60 31.38 -38.57
CA ALA A 47 -8.80 30.20 -38.87
C ALA A 47 -7.40 30.27 -38.23
N LEU A 48 -6.71 31.41 -38.33
CA LEU A 48 -5.38 31.59 -37.74
C LEU A 48 -5.44 31.50 -36.20
N ILE A 49 -6.39 32.18 -35.57
CA ILE A 49 -6.60 32.12 -34.12
C ILE A 49 -6.94 30.70 -33.69
N GLY A 50 -7.89 30.05 -34.37
CA GLY A 50 -8.26 28.66 -34.11
C GLY A 50 -7.06 27.72 -34.23
N GLY A 51 -6.22 27.90 -35.26
CA GLY A 51 -5.00 27.12 -35.45
C GLY A 51 -3.98 27.31 -34.32
N ILE A 52 -3.71 28.55 -33.91
CA ILE A 52 -2.78 28.82 -32.80
C ILE A 52 -3.29 28.19 -31.49
N VAL A 53 -4.58 28.33 -31.20
CA VAL A 53 -5.21 27.72 -30.00
C VAL A 53 -5.12 26.20 -30.07
N GLY A 54 -5.52 25.60 -31.19
CA GLY A 54 -5.46 24.15 -31.39
C GLY A 54 -4.04 23.59 -31.31
N ALA A 55 -3.03 24.30 -31.83
CA ALA A 55 -1.63 23.90 -31.72
C ALA A 55 -1.16 23.83 -30.26
N ASN A 56 -1.49 24.86 -29.47
CA ASN A 56 -1.17 24.91 -28.05
C ASN A 56 -1.85 23.77 -27.28
N TYR A 57 -3.11 23.47 -27.58
CA TYR A 57 -3.82 22.32 -26.98
C TYR A 57 -3.18 20.99 -27.37
N GLY A 58 -2.82 20.78 -28.64
CA GLY A 58 -2.17 19.55 -29.10
C GLY A 58 -0.81 19.29 -28.46
N ILE A 59 -0.02 20.36 -28.23
CA ILE A 59 1.26 20.25 -27.51
C ILE A 59 1.02 19.91 -26.04
N LYS A 60 0.11 20.62 -25.36
CA LYS A 60 -0.21 20.38 -23.94
C LYS A 60 -0.74 18.97 -23.70
N ALA A 61 -1.70 18.51 -24.50
CA ALA A 61 -2.24 17.16 -24.40
C ALA A 61 -1.14 16.10 -24.56
N SER A 62 -0.22 16.31 -25.50
CA SER A 62 0.92 15.42 -25.69
C SER A 62 1.89 15.39 -24.51
N GLN A 63 2.07 16.51 -23.80
CA GLN A 63 2.90 16.58 -22.60
C GLN A 63 2.21 15.92 -21.41
N GLU A 64 0.91 16.14 -21.24
CA GLU A 64 0.12 15.49 -20.20
C GLU A 64 0.12 13.97 -20.33
N ASP A 65 -0.03 13.43 -21.54
CA ASP A 65 0.04 11.99 -21.79
C ASP A 65 1.41 11.41 -21.43
N GLU A 66 2.49 12.15 -21.70
CA GLU A 66 3.84 11.73 -21.34
C GLU A 66 4.05 11.77 -19.83
N ILE A 67 3.59 12.82 -19.16
CA ILE A 67 3.62 12.94 -17.70
C ILE A 67 2.84 11.78 -17.05
N LYS A 68 1.63 11.48 -17.54
CA LYS A 68 0.81 10.36 -17.04
C LYS A 68 1.51 9.02 -17.21
N ARG A 69 2.22 8.81 -18.33
CA ARG A 69 3.00 7.58 -18.56
C ARG A 69 4.18 7.48 -17.59
N ILE A 70 4.92 8.58 -17.41
CA ILE A 70 6.04 8.63 -16.47
C ILE A 70 5.55 8.40 -15.04
N GLU A 71 4.41 8.98 -14.66
CA GLU A 71 3.80 8.79 -13.35
C GLU A 71 3.32 7.34 -13.15
N ALA A 72 2.63 6.76 -14.14
CA ALA A 72 2.22 5.36 -14.11
C ALA A 72 3.43 4.42 -14.00
N GLN A 73 4.52 4.72 -14.71
CA GLN A 73 5.76 3.95 -14.59
C GLN A 73 6.39 4.09 -13.20
N LYS A 74 6.49 5.32 -12.66
CA LYS A 74 7.00 5.55 -11.30
C LYS A 74 6.17 4.83 -10.24
N ASN A 75 4.84 4.86 -10.37
CA ASN A 75 3.94 4.17 -9.45
C ASN A 75 4.09 2.65 -9.53
N HIS A 76 4.27 2.12 -10.74
CA HIS A 76 4.56 0.69 -10.94
C HIS A 76 5.91 0.29 -10.32
N GLU A 77 6.96 1.07 -10.56
CA GLU A 77 8.27 0.85 -9.96
C GLU A 77 8.23 0.94 -8.42
N ALA A 78 7.47 1.89 -7.87
CA ALA A 78 7.26 2.01 -6.43
C ALA A 78 6.53 0.79 -5.86
N TYR A 79 5.53 0.27 -6.57
CA TYR A 79 4.82 -0.95 -6.19
C TYR A 79 5.77 -2.16 -6.15
N LEU A 80 6.62 -2.34 -7.17
CA LEU A 80 7.60 -3.43 -7.19
C LEU A 80 8.61 -3.31 -6.03
N ARG A 81 9.09 -2.09 -5.74
CA ARG A 81 9.98 -1.85 -4.59
C ARG A 81 9.30 -2.16 -3.26
N MET A 82 8.01 -1.86 -3.14
CA MET A 82 7.22 -2.18 -1.94
C MET A 82 7.09 -3.69 -1.75
N GLN A 83 6.79 -4.43 -2.82
CA GLN A 83 6.73 -5.90 -2.78
C GLN A 83 8.08 -6.51 -2.41
N GLU A 84 9.18 -6.03 -2.98
CA GLU A 84 10.51 -6.55 -2.69
C GLU A 84 10.89 -6.29 -1.23
N ARG A 85 10.61 -5.10 -0.70
CA ARG A 85 10.81 -4.78 0.72
C ARG A 85 9.98 -5.70 1.62
N ALA A 86 8.72 -5.93 1.29
CA ALA A 86 7.87 -6.84 2.04
C ALA A 86 8.39 -8.28 2.00
N ARG A 87 8.94 -8.74 0.85
CA ARG A 87 9.57 -10.06 0.74
C ARG A 87 10.80 -10.18 1.61
N ILE A 88 11.72 -9.22 1.54
CA ILE A 88 12.94 -9.19 2.36
C ILE A 88 12.59 -9.12 3.86
N GLU A 89 11.62 -8.29 4.23
CA GLU A 89 11.17 -8.19 5.63
C GLU A 89 10.57 -9.50 6.12
N LYS A 90 9.78 -10.18 5.28
CA LYS A 90 9.26 -11.51 5.58
C LYS A 90 10.38 -12.53 5.75
N GLU A 91 11.33 -12.61 4.81
CA GLU A 91 12.49 -13.51 4.89
C GLU A 91 13.30 -13.26 6.17
N LYS A 92 13.52 -11.99 6.55
CA LYS A 92 14.18 -11.63 7.82
C LYS A 92 13.40 -12.09 9.03
N ASN A 93 12.08 -11.93 9.03
CA ASN A 93 11.22 -12.38 10.13
C ASN A 93 11.21 -13.91 10.23
N ASP A 94 11.10 -14.61 9.10
CA ASP A 94 11.13 -16.07 9.04
C ASP A 94 12.47 -16.60 9.57
N ALA A 95 13.58 -15.94 9.24
CA ALA A 95 14.90 -16.28 9.79
C ALA A 95 14.99 -16.07 11.30
N ILE A 96 14.42 -14.97 11.84
CA ILE A 96 14.36 -14.74 13.29
C ILE A 96 13.51 -15.82 13.98
N GLU A 97 12.36 -16.19 13.39
CA GLU A 97 11.50 -17.23 13.96
C GLU A 97 12.16 -18.59 13.95
N ALA A 98 12.89 -18.92 12.88
CA ALA A 98 13.66 -20.16 12.78
C ALA A 98 14.78 -20.19 13.84
N ARG A 99 15.53 -19.10 14.00
CA ARG A 99 16.59 -18.99 15.02
C ARG A 99 16.04 -19.11 16.44
N LEU A 100 14.89 -18.51 16.72
CA LEU A 100 14.20 -18.63 18.01
C LEU A 100 13.49 -19.98 18.20
N GLY A 101 13.38 -20.80 17.16
CA GLY A 101 12.63 -22.07 17.18
C GLY A 101 11.12 -21.90 17.40
N ILE A 102 10.59 -20.69 17.23
CA ILE A 102 9.17 -20.37 17.44
C ILE A 102 8.28 -21.16 16.48
N ASN A 103 8.73 -21.35 15.24
CA ASN A 103 8.03 -22.13 14.23
C ASN A 103 7.90 -23.63 14.58
N LYS A 104 8.63 -24.10 15.60
CA LYS A 104 8.59 -25.48 16.12
C LYS A 104 7.92 -25.56 17.49
N ALA A 105 7.24 -24.51 17.92
CA ALA A 105 6.54 -24.49 19.20
C ALA A 105 5.40 -25.52 19.24
N ILE A 106 5.35 -26.28 20.34
CA ILE A 106 4.36 -27.34 20.55
C ILE A 106 3.46 -26.93 21.71
N ASP A 107 2.19 -26.73 21.40
CA ASP A 107 1.16 -26.47 22.40
C ASP A 107 0.59 -27.79 22.95
N LYS A 108 0.38 -27.84 24.26
CA LYS A 108 -0.32 -28.93 24.95
C LYS A 108 -1.31 -28.36 25.95
N PHE A 109 -2.49 -28.95 25.99
CA PHE A 109 -3.53 -28.63 26.96
C PHE A 109 -3.86 -29.88 27.75
N MET A 110 -3.61 -29.84 29.06
CA MET A 110 -3.77 -30.99 29.93
C MET A 110 -4.47 -30.61 31.22
N LYS A 111 -5.03 -31.62 31.90
CA LYS A 111 -5.70 -31.44 33.18
C LYS A 111 -4.73 -31.79 34.31
N GLU A 112 -4.55 -30.87 35.24
CA GLU A 112 -3.74 -31.04 36.44
C GLU A 112 -4.68 -30.95 37.66
N GLY A 113 -5.01 -32.11 38.24
CA GLY A 113 -6.04 -32.21 39.27
C GLY A 113 -7.42 -31.74 38.79
N ARG A 114 -7.92 -30.64 39.36
CA ARG A 114 -9.23 -30.04 39.01
C ARG A 114 -9.15 -28.98 37.92
N PHE A 115 -7.94 -28.51 37.57
CA PHE A 115 -7.76 -27.37 36.69
C PHE A 115 -7.14 -27.78 35.35
N TRP A 116 -7.44 -27.00 34.31
CA TRP A 116 -6.73 -27.12 33.05
C TRP A 116 -5.47 -26.27 33.07
N VAL A 117 -4.44 -26.76 32.39
CA VAL A 117 -3.13 -26.13 32.22
C VAL A 117 -2.78 -26.15 30.74
N ALA A 118 -2.26 -25.03 30.26
CA ALA A 118 -1.78 -24.86 28.90
C ALA A 118 -0.27 -24.69 28.92
N THR A 119 0.43 -25.41 28.07
CA THR A 119 1.89 -25.33 27.96
C THR A 119 2.32 -25.19 26.52
N THR A 120 3.25 -24.30 26.23
CA THR A 120 3.96 -24.26 24.95
C THR A 120 5.43 -24.54 25.22
N THR A 121 6.01 -25.50 24.51
CA THR A 121 7.44 -25.81 24.56
C THR A 121 8.09 -25.57 23.21
N TRP A 122 9.26 -24.94 23.20
CA TRP A 122 10.11 -24.82 22.01
C TRP A 122 11.59 -24.76 22.40
N ARG A 123 12.45 -24.93 21.40
CA ARG A 123 13.90 -24.88 21.56
C ARG A 123 14.48 -23.99 20.47
N ASP A 124 15.33 -23.04 20.86
CA ASP A 124 16.03 -22.21 19.88
C ASP A 124 17.15 -22.97 19.16
N GLU A 125 17.76 -22.34 18.16
CA GLU A 125 18.83 -22.91 17.36
C GLU A 125 20.10 -23.23 18.19
N GLU A 126 20.30 -22.51 19.30
CA GLU A 126 21.41 -22.72 20.23
C GLU A 126 21.13 -23.88 21.23
N GLY A 127 19.93 -24.46 21.16
CA GLY A 127 19.53 -25.61 21.96
C GLY A 127 18.90 -25.24 23.30
N LYS A 128 18.71 -23.95 23.60
CA LYS A 128 18.07 -23.49 24.83
C LYS A 128 16.56 -23.75 24.78
N GLU A 129 16.07 -24.34 25.85
CA GLU A 129 14.68 -24.76 25.98
C GLU A 129 13.83 -23.68 26.66
N TYR A 130 12.63 -23.49 26.11
CA TYR A 130 11.64 -22.57 26.62
C TYR A 130 10.34 -23.33 26.88
N LEU A 131 9.80 -23.13 28.07
CA LEU A 131 8.54 -23.68 28.54
C LEU A 131 7.68 -22.53 29.05
N LEU A 132 6.64 -22.19 28.28
CA LEU A 132 5.58 -21.31 28.74
C LEU A 132 4.47 -22.14 29.36
N ILE A 133 4.13 -21.89 30.62
CA ILE A 133 3.01 -22.52 31.31
C ILE A 133 1.96 -21.47 31.58
N THR A 134 0.68 -21.78 31.41
CA THR A 134 -0.44 -20.97 31.87
C THR A 134 -1.37 -21.83 32.71
N LYS A 135 -1.52 -21.46 33.99
CA LYS A 135 -2.29 -22.21 34.97
C LYS A 135 -2.93 -21.30 36.01
N LYS A 136 -3.85 -21.84 36.79
CA LYS A 136 -4.46 -21.12 37.91
C LYS A 136 -3.46 -20.97 39.06
N SER A 137 -3.35 -19.75 39.56
CA SER A 137 -2.55 -19.40 40.74
C SER A 137 -3.31 -19.67 42.04
N SER A 138 -2.58 -19.63 43.16
CA SER A 138 -3.16 -19.66 44.51
C SER A 138 -4.09 -18.47 44.79
N GLU A 139 -3.84 -17.32 44.15
CA GLU A 139 -4.66 -16.11 44.24
C GLU A 139 -5.96 -16.20 43.41
N GLY A 140 -6.15 -17.30 42.68
CA GLY A 140 -7.38 -17.59 41.93
C GLY A 140 -7.37 -17.11 40.48
N ASN A 141 -6.44 -16.24 40.09
CA ASN A 141 -6.26 -15.76 38.73
C ASN A 141 -5.42 -16.73 37.88
N LEU A 142 -5.58 -16.71 36.56
CA LEU A 142 -4.65 -17.37 35.65
C LEU A 142 -3.32 -16.61 35.60
N MET A 143 -2.21 -17.34 35.59
CA MET A 143 -0.88 -16.80 35.46
C MET A 143 -0.12 -17.54 34.37
N SER A 144 0.68 -16.81 33.61
CA SER A 144 1.61 -17.35 32.64
C SER A 144 3.05 -17.16 33.10
N SER A 145 3.83 -18.24 33.12
CA SER A 145 5.24 -18.24 33.47
C SER A 145 6.09 -18.84 32.34
N LEU A 146 7.24 -18.23 32.05
CA LEU A 146 8.24 -18.72 31.12
C LEU A 146 9.44 -19.23 31.92
N ASN A 147 9.75 -20.53 31.84
CA ASN A 147 10.81 -21.17 32.62
C ASN A 147 10.73 -20.78 34.12
N ASP A 148 9.54 -20.95 34.69
CA ASP A 148 9.18 -20.61 36.09
C ASP A 148 9.20 -19.11 36.45
N VAL A 149 9.58 -18.22 35.54
CA VAL A 149 9.50 -16.76 35.74
C VAL A 149 8.13 -16.26 35.31
N LEU A 150 7.41 -15.59 36.19
CA LEU A 150 6.11 -14.97 35.87
C LEU A 150 6.27 -13.93 34.75
N VAL A 151 5.58 -14.13 33.63
CA VAL A 151 5.58 -13.20 32.49
C VAL A 151 4.29 -12.41 32.36
N PHE A 152 3.17 -12.96 32.84
CA PHE A 152 1.88 -12.30 32.72
C PHE A 152 0.88 -12.80 33.77
N SER A 153 0.15 -11.87 34.39
CA SER A 153 -1.00 -12.17 35.24
C SER A 153 -2.27 -11.80 34.49
N HIS A 154 -3.20 -12.74 34.37
CA HIS A 154 -4.48 -12.54 33.70
C HIS A 154 -5.54 -12.11 34.71
N THR A 155 -6.54 -11.37 34.25
CA THR A 155 -7.70 -11.01 35.07
C THR A 155 -8.70 -12.17 35.22
N GLU A 156 -8.58 -13.17 34.36
CA GLU A 156 -9.46 -14.31 34.26
C GLU A 156 -9.16 -15.34 35.36
N THR A 157 -10.21 -15.83 36.03
CA THR A 157 -10.13 -16.81 37.13
C THR A 157 -10.55 -18.23 36.72
N SER A 158 -11.08 -18.37 35.49
CA SER A 158 -11.62 -19.60 34.95
C SER A 158 -10.59 -20.34 34.10
N THR A 159 -10.38 -21.62 34.38
CA THR A 159 -9.55 -22.53 33.58
C THR A 159 -10.39 -23.27 32.52
N ALA A 160 -11.51 -22.72 32.09
CA ALA A 160 -12.33 -23.35 31.06
C ALA A 160 -11.55 -23.50 29.75
N GLN A 161 -11.82 -24.56 28.98
CA GLN A 161 -11.20 -24.81 27.68
C GLN A 161 -11.43 -23.68 26.66
N THR A 162 -12.39 -22.78 26.89
CA THR A 162 -12.64 -21.61 26.04
C THR A 162 -11.85 -20.36 26.44
N VAL A 163 -11.41 -20.29 27.70
CA VAL A 163 -10.72 -19.12 28.29
C VAL A 163 -9.22 -19.35 28.33
N LEU A 164 -8.80 -20.51 28.83
CA LEU A 164 -7.39 -20.84 29.03
C LEU A 164 -6.55 -20.73 27.74
N PRO A 165 -6.98 -21.23 26.56
CA PRO A 165 -6.21 -21.05 25.33
C PRO A 165 -6.07 -19.60 24.90
N LYS A 166 -7.06 -18.75 25.17
CA LYS A 166 -6.99 -17.31 24.83
C LYS A 166 -5.97 -16.59 25.70
N CYS A 167 -6.00 -16.85 27.01
CA CYS A 167 -5.01 -16.33 27.95
C CYS A 167 -3.61 -16.82 27.57
N HIS A 168 -3.46 -18.11 27.29
CA HIS A 168 -2.19 -18.70 26.89
C HIS A 168 -1.63 -18.09 25.61
N ALA A 169 -2.44 -17.99 24.55
CA ALA A 169 -2.05 -17.38 23.29
C ALA A 169 -1.66 -15.90 23.46
N LYS A 170 -2.34 -15.16 24.34
CA LYS A 170 -1.98 -13.76 24.66
C LYS A 170 -0.58 -13.68 25.29
N ALA A 171 -0.30 -14.51 26.29
CA ALA A 171 1.02 -14.55 26.92
C ALA A 171 2.10 -15.01 25.93
N LEU A 172 1.81 -16.00 25.10
CA LEU A 172 2.73 -16.50 24.08
C LEU A 172 3.12 -15.42 23.06
N ARG A 173 2.14 -14.64 22.57
CA ARG A 173 2.40 -13.50 21.68
C ARG A 173 3.30 -12.45 22.34
N MET A 174 3.10 -12.16 23.63
CA MET A 174 3.92 -11.20 24.37
C MET A 174 5.36 -11.71 24.53
N VAL A 175 5.53 -12.99 24.87
CA VAL A 175 6.86 -13.62 24.99
C VAL A 175 7.58 -13.61 23.65
N PHE A 176 6.94 -14.06 22.57
CA PHE A 176 7.54 -14.04 21.24
C PHE A 176 7.87 -12.62 20.76
N ALA A 177 7.03 -11.63 21.05
CA ALA A 177 7.33 -10.23 20.73
C ALA A 177 8.61 -9.75 21.47
N LYS A 178 8.74 -10.05 22.76
CA LYS A 178 9.95 -9.69 23.53
C LYS A 178 11.20 -10.40 23.01
N LEU A 179 11.11 -11.69 22.69
CA LEU A 179 12.24 -12.45 22.13
C LEU A 179 12.67 -11.90 20.76
N ARG A 180 11.72 -11.60 19.87
CA ARG A 180 12.02 -10.96 18.58
C ARG A 180 12.67 -9.59 18.74
N GLN A 181 12.25 -8.80 19.73
CA GLN A 181 12.86 -7.49 20.02
C GLN A 181 14.32 -7.64 20.49
N GLY A 182 14.61 -8.59 21.39
CA GLY A 182 15.96 -8.84 21.87
C GLY A 182 16.95 -9.20 20.75
N LEU A 183 16.57 -10.11 19.86
CA LEU A 183 17.40 -10.47 18.70
C LEU A 183 17.59 -9.33 17.70
N ARG A 184 16.58 -8.48 17.50
CA ARG A 184 16.70 -7.32 16.62
C ARG A 184 17.67 -6.28 17.18
N SER A 185 17.71 -6.10 18.51
CA SER A 185 18.68 -5.18 19.14
C SER A 185 20.12 -5.66 19.10
N GLU A 186 20.36 -6.97 18.98
CA GLU A 186 21.71 -7.53 18.84
C GLU A 186 22.29 -7.43 17.42
N GLN A 187 21.45 -7.13 16.42
CA GLN A 187 21.83 -7.02 15.00
C GLN A 187 22.12 -5.58 14.54
N VAL A 188 21.95 -4.59 15.42
CA VAL A 188 22.24 -3.17 15.17
C VAL A 188 23.57 -2.81 15.83
#